data_AF-U2SKM1-F1
#
_entry.id   AF-U2SKM1-F1
#
_cell.length_a   1.000
_cell.length_b   1.000
_cell.length_c   1.000
_cell.angle_alpha   90.00
_cell.angle_beta   90.00
_cell.angle_gamma   90.00
#
_symmetry.space_group_name_H-M   'P 1'
#
loop_
_entity.id
_entity.type
_entity.pdbx_description
1 polymer ?
#
loop_
_entity_poly.entity_id
_entity_poly.type
_entity_poly.pdbx_seq_one_letter_code
_entity_poly.pdbx_strand_id
1 'polypeptide(L)'
;MKKTKLAKKQILEHLFSIMSPGKPLRAAIDRIQEANLGAIIVLGDPKKLSDVMRGGFELNTAYTPQKVYELSKMDGAIILSENIKTIYGANIQLQPDSNIKTDESGTRHQAAHRIAKQKGNLVIAVSERRNKITVYKGDFIYSLNELSNLLVKSSQAITALEKYSLGIEKGWTNLSVLEFDNMVTLYDVVEVIRMYGLLFKMSEELLDYMAELGVESRLVKIQYEEIMLNKNESFLALIKDYKMEGEKADKVVENIRNLTKEELFEDENIVNILGYNLKDISLDEGIKSRGYSLLSSINKITKKDIDLITGELQDVQMILLATPERIAQIKGISKFKSEHVHKALTRLKNKIALDRE
;
A
#
# COMPACT_ATOMS: atom_id res chain seq x y z
N MET A 1 -3.69 -14.70 -14.38
CA MET A 1 -2.79 -13.94 -13.48
C MET A 1 -3.54 -13.10 -12.42
N LYS A 2 -4.53 -12.25 -12.77
CA LYS A 2 -5.28 -11.43 -11.78
C LYS A 2 -6.04 -12.25 -10.71
N LYS A 3 -6.75 -13.33 -11.08
CA LYS A 3 -7.47 -14.21 -10.11
C LYS A 3 -6.53 -14.88 -9.10
N THR A 4 -5.37 -15.36 -9.56
CA THR A 4 -4.36 -15.99 -8.70
C THR A 4 -3.71 -14.99 -7.74
N LYS A 5 -3.47 -13.75 -8.19
CA LYS A 5 -2.93 -12.66 -7.35
C LYS A 5 -3.94 -12.26 -6.26
N LEU A 6 -5.22 -12.18 -6.61
CA LEU A 6 -6.30 -11.88 -5.66
C LEU A 6 -6.46 -12.97 -4.57
N ALA A 7 -6.42 -14.24 -4.97
CA ALA A 7 -6.47 -15.36 -4.02
C ALA A 7 -5.29 -15.36 -3.05
N LYS A 8 -4.07 -15.07 -3.53
CA LYS A 8 -2.88 -14.93 -2.67
C LYS A 8 -3.02 -13.79 -1.65
N LYS A 9 -3.52 -12.63 -2.10
CA LYS A 9 -3.74 -11.46 -1.23
C LYS A 9 -4.72 -11.79 -0.10
N GLN A 10 -5.84 -12.44 -0.41
CA GLN A 10 -6.83 -12.85 0.59
C GLN A 10 -6.26 -13.83 1.61
N ILE A 11 -5.39 -14.76 1.19
CA ILE A 11 -4.72 -15.70 2.09
C ILE A 11 -3.77 -14.94 3.03
N LEU A 12 -2.99 -13.99 2.52
CA LEU A 12 -2.08 -13.15 3.33
C LEU A 12 -2.85 -12.27 4.32
N GLU A 13 -3.92 -11.62 3.87
CA GLU A 13 -4.79 -10.81 4.74
C GLU A 13 -5.36 -11.65 5.89
N HIS A 14 -5.85 -12.86 5.58
CA HIS A 14 -6.31 -13.78 6.61
C HIS A 14 -5.17 -14.19 7.54
N LEU A 15 -4.02 -14.58 7.00
CA LEU A 15 -2.84 -14.98 7.77
C LEU A 15 -2.43 -13.89 8.77
N PHE A 16 -2.21 -12.67 8.30
CA PHE A 16 -1.82 -11.54 9.15
C PHE A 16 -2.89 -11.17 10.18
N SER A 17 -4.17 -11.34 9.85
CA SER A 17 -5.26 -11.12 10.81
C SER A 17 -5.19 -12.03 12.04
N ILE A 18 -4.57 -13.21 11.92
CA ILE A 18 -4.45 -14.21 13.00
C ILE A 18 -3.02 -14.39 13.53
N MET A 19 -1.99 -14.04 12.76
CA MET A 19 -0.58 -14.35 13.06
C MET A 19 0.39 -13.16 13.02
N SER A 20 -0.07 -11.93 12.79
CA SER A 20 0.78 -10.76 13.00
C SER A 20 1.03 -10.53 14.50
N PRO A 21 2.13 -9.84 14.87
CA PRO A 21 2.39 -9.46 16.26
C PRO A 21 1.19 -8.81 16.94
N GLY A 22 1.00 -9.13 18.22
CA GLY A 22 -0.16 -8.75 19.03
C GLY A 22 -1.35 -9.71 18.92
N LYS A 23 -1.32 -10.70 18.02
CA LYS A 23 -2.35 -11.74 17.94
C LYS A 23 -2.04 -12.91 18.89
N PRO A 24 -3.06 -13.57 19.48
CA PRO A 24 -2.83 -14.67 20.42
C PRO A 24 -2.01 -15.82 19.83
N LEU A 25 -2.31 -16.24 18.60
CA LEU A 25 -1.58 -17.32 17.92
C LEU A 25 -0.12 -16.95 17.69
N ARG A 26 0.16 -15.69 17.32
CA ARG A 26 1.52 -15.20 17.18
C ARG A 26 2.27 -15.25 18.51
N ALA A 27 1.66 -14.79 19.60
CA ALA A 27 2.28 -14.87 20.93
C ALA A 27 2.62 -16.30 21.37
N ALA A 28 1.83 -17.31 20.97
CA ALA A 28 2.16 -18.71 21.21
C ALA A 28 3.38 -19.14 20.38
N ILE A 29 3.37 -18.82 19.09
CA ILE A 29 4.45 -19.17 18.15
C ILE A 29 5.77 -18.51 18.54
N ASP A 30 5.74 -17.23 18.95
CA ASP A 30 6.94 -16.50 19.39
C ASP A 30 7.58 -17.20 20.60
N ARG A 31 6.78 -17.64 21.58
CA ARG A 31 7.31 -18.41 22.73
C ARG A 31 7.90 -19.76 22.33
N ILE A 32 7.28 -20.44 21.38
CA ILE A 32 7.80 -21.71 20.82
C ILE A 32 9.16 -21.45 20.16
N GLN A 33 9.25 -20.38 19.39
CA GLN A 33 10.43 -19.95 18.67
C GLN A 33 11.56 -19.54 19.64
N GLU A 34 11.27 -18.70 20.64
CA GLU A 34 12.21 -18.28 21.69
C GLU A 34 12.77 -19.45 22.51
N ALA A 35 11.94 -20.48 22.75
CA ALA A 35 12.35 -21.71 23.43
C ALA A 35 13.12 -22.68 22.51
N ASN A 36 13.38 -22.32 21.25
CA ASN A 36 13.97 -23.17 20.22
C ASN A 36 13.23 -24.52 20.07
N LEU A 37 11.90 -24.50 20.13
CA LEU A 37 11.08 -25.70 19.96
C LEU A 37 10.59 -25.83 18.52
N GLY A 38 10.40 -27.07 18.09
CA GLY A 38 9.69 -27.39 16.85
C GLY A 38 8.20 -27.52 17.10
N ALA A 39 7.37 -27.05 16.16
CA ALA A 39 5.92 -27.25 16.26
C ALA A 39 5.27 -27.43 14.90
N ILE A 40 4.17 -28.18 14.86
CA ILE A 40 3.27 -28.22 13.72
C ILE A 40 1.83 -28.01 14.22
N ILE A 41 1.21 -26.94 13.74
CA ILE A 41 -0.12 -26.49 14.17
C ILE A 41 -1.04 -26.53 12.96
N VAL A 42 -2.16 -27.25 13.06
CA VAL A 42 -3.16 -27.34 11.98
C VAL A 42 -4.42 -26.61 12.43
N LEU A 43 -4.90 -25.67 11.61
CA LEU A 43 -6.21 -25.03 11.79
C LEU A 43 -7.27 -25.81 11.01
N GLY A 44 -8.16 -26.51 11.70
CA GLY A 44 -9.17 -27.34 11.07
C GLY A 44 -10.09 -28.09 12.02
N ASP A 45 -11.11 -28.73 11.45
CA ASP A 45 -12.02 -29.63 12.13
C ASP A 45 -11.41 -31.04 12.21
N PRO A 46 -11.24 -31.64 13.41
CA PRO A 46 -10.75 -33.01 13.58
C PRO A 46 -11.51 -34.04 12.76
N LYS A 47 -12.82 -33.85 12.52
CA LYS A 47 -13.62 -34.78 11.72
C LYS A 47 -13.19 -34.82 10.25
N LYS A 48 -12.69 -33.70 9.71
CA LYS A 48 -12.18 -33.62 8.33
C LYS A 48 -10.75 -34.15 8.19
N LEU A 49 -10.05 -34.27 9.32
CA LEU A 49 -8.66 -34.70 9.43
C LEU A 49 -8.51 -36.14 9.94
N SER A 50 -9.61 -36.84 10.26
CA SER A 50 -9.59 -38.14 10.96
C SER A 50 -8.82 -39.23 10.22
N ASP A 51 -8.84 -39.21 8.90
CA ASP A 51 -8.12 -40.16 8.04
C ASP A 51 -6.59 -39.95 8.05
N VAL A 52 -6.13 -38.71 8.31
CA VAL A 52 -4.71 -38.33 8.35
C VAL A 52 -4.14 -38.14 9.75
N MET A 53 -4.95 -38.30 10.80
CA MET A 53 -4.53 -38.20 12.21
C MET A 53 -4.38 -39.58 12.85
N ARG A 54 -3.30 -39.81 13.61
CA ARG A 54 -3.08 -41.01 14.42
C ARG A 54 -2.53 -40.65 15.79
N GLY A 55 -2.95 -41.40 16.82
CA GLY A 55 -2.49 -41.22 18.20
C GLY A 55 -2.81 -39.83 18.78
N GLY A 56 -2.05 -39.44 19.80
CA GLY A 56 -2.20 -38.17 20.51
C GLY A 56 -3.33 -38.16 21.54
N PHE A 57 -3.62 -36.97 22.06
CA PHE A 57 -4.62 -36.74 23.10
C PHE A 57 -5.72 -35.80 22.60
N GLU A 58 -6.97 -36.20 22.82
CA GLU A 58 -8.13 -35.33 22.66
C GLU A 58 -8.28 -34.45 23.90
N LEU A 59 -8.33 -33.13 23.70
CA LEU A 59 -8.33 -32.13 24.78
C LEU A 59 -9.63 -31.33 24.83
N ASN A 60 -10.14 -30.89 23.66
CA ASN A 60 -11.32 -30.05 23.52
C ASN A 60 -11.39 -28.88 24.52
N THR A 61 -10.28 -28.16 24.68
CA THR A 61 -10.15 -27.10 25.68
C THR A 61 -10.08 -25.71 25.04
N ALA A 62 -10.46 -24.68 25.80
CA ALA A 62 -10.34 -23.29 25.35
C ALA A 62 -8.87 -22.93 25.06
N TYR A 63 -8.65 -22.22 23.96
CA TYR A 63 -7.35 -21.75 23.51
C TYR A 63 -6.78 -20.71 24.48
N THR A 64 -5.49 -20.87 24.81
CA THR A 64 -4.64 -19.78 25.31
C THR A 64 -3.25 -19.92 24.69
N PRO A 65 -2.50 -18.82 24.53
CA PRO A 65 -1.13 -18.90 24.01
C PRO A 65 -0.23 -19.79 24.87
N GLN A 66 -0.40 -19.74 26.20
CA GLN A 66 0.33 -20.59 27.14
C GLN A 66 0.06 -22.07 26.90
N LYS A 67 -1.21 -22.48 26.71
CA LYS A 67 -1.53 -23.89 26.47
C LYS A 67 -0.88 -24.40 25.21
N VAL A 68 -0.93 -23.65 24.11
CA VAL A 68 -0.29 -24.07 22.86
C VAL A 68 1.23 -24.19 23.01
N TYR A 69 1.86 -23.25 23.70
CA TYR A 69 3.29 -23.31 24.03
C TYR A 69 3.66 -24.53 24.90
N GLU A 70 2.86 -24.86 25.92
CA GLU A 70 3.10 -26.05 26.75
C GLU A 70 2.92 -27.34 25.93
N LEU A 71 1.88 -27.40 25.11
CA LEU A 71 1.59 -28.58 24.28
C LEU A 71 2.63 -28.80 23.18
N SER A 72 3.30 -27.76 22.69
CA SER A 72 4.36 -27.88 21.69
C SER A 72 5.67 -28.44 22.24
N LYS A 73 5.81 -28.62 23.56
CA LYS A 73 6.93 -29.35 24.14
C LYS A 73 6.84 -30.85 23.87
N MET A 74 5.65 -31.35 23.52
CA MET A 74 5.45 -32.72 23.08
C MET A 74 5.75 -32.85 21.59
N ASP A 75 6.16 -34.05 21.16
CA ASP A 75 6.27 -34.36 19.73
C ASP A 75 4.89 -34.38 19.06
N GLY A 76 4.85 -34.18 17.75
CA GLY A 76 3.64 -34.26 16.94
C GLY A 76 2.90 -32.92 16.78
N ALA A 77 1.66 -33.01 16.32
CA ALA A 77 0.84 -31.87 15.91
C ALA A 77 -0.13 -31.42 16.99
N ILE A 78 -0.42 -30.12 16.94
CA ILE A 78 -1.51 -29.47 17.68
C ILE A 78 -2.62 -29.13 16.68
N ILE A 79 -3.85 -29.56 16.97
CA ILE A 79 -5.02 -29.26 16.15
C ILE A 79 -5.84 -28.18 16.83
N LEU A 80 -6.00 -27.05 16.16
CA LEU A 80 -6.79 -25.92 16.63
C LEU A 80 -8.01 -25.72 15.72
N SER A 81 -9.08 -25.19 16.29
CA SER A 81 -10.21 -24.66 15.51
C SER A 81 -9.77 -23.54 14.58
N GLU A 82 -10.42 -23.39 13.42
CA GLU A 82 -10.13 -22.33 12.43
C GLU A 82 -10.25 -20.91 13.00
N ASN A 83 -11.13 -20.70 13.98
CA ASN A 83 -11.28 -19.43 14.69
C ASN A 83 -10.35 -19.26 15.90
N ILE A 84 -9.46 -20.23 16.14
CA ILE A 84 -8.43 -20.24 17.20
C ILE A 84 -9.05 -20.09 18.60
N LYS A 85 -10.25 -20.62 18.83
CA LYS A 85 -10.91 -20.62 20.14
C LYS A 85 -10.76 -21.92 20.91
N THR A 86 -10.52 -23.03 20.20
CA THR A 86 -10.46 -24.37 20.78
C THR A 86 -9.19 -25.09 20.36
N ILE A 87 -8.55 -25.76 21.32
CA ILE A 87 -7.49 -26.74 21.10
C ILE A 87 -8.18 -28.10 21.12
N TYR A 88 -8.29 -28.74 19.96
CA TYR A 88 -8.95 -30.04 19.84
C TYR A 88 -8.08 -31.17 20.38
N GLY A 89 -6.78 -31.14 20.07
CA GLY A 89 -5.85 -32.15 20.54
C GLY A 89 -4.40 -31.79 20.29
N ALA A 90 -3.51 -32.57 20.89
CA ALA A 90 -2.07 -32.42 20.79
C ALA A 90 -1.37 -33.79 20.79
N ASN A 91 -0.06 -33.79 20.52
CA ASN A 91 0.73 -35.01 20.33
C ASN A 91 0.23 -35.91 19.17
N ILE A 92 -0.43 -35.31 18.17
CA ILE A 92 -1.06 -36.06 17.09
C ILE A 92 -0.05 -36.32 15.97
N GLN A 93 0.10 -37.57 15.54
CA GLN A 93 0.91 -37.90 14.38
C GLN A 93 0.10 -37.63 13.10
N LEU A 94 0.62 -36.78 12.23
CA LEU A 94 0.04 -36.51 10.91
C LEU A 94 0.62 -37.47 9.87
N GLN A 95 -0.25 -38.20 9.18
CA GLN A 95 0.07 -39.18 8.14
C GLN A 95 -0.65 -38.82 6.83
N PRO A 96 -0.22 -37.76 6.11
CA PRO A 96 -0.76 -37.44 4.79
C PRO A 96 -0.28 -38.44 3.72
N ASP A 97 -0.93 -38.42 2.56
CA ASP A 97 -0.54 -39.25 1.40
C ASP A 97 0.89 -38.91 0.95
N SER A 98 1.76 -39.93 0.94
CA SER A 98 3.17 -39.83 0.57
C SER A 98 3.39 -39.52 -0.91
N ASN A 99 2.40 -39.82 -1.77
CA ASN A 99 2.45 -39.55 -3.21
C ASN A 99 2.29 -38.05 -3.55
N ILE A 100 1.83 -37.23 -2.60
CA ILE A 100 1.71 -35.79 -2.80
C ILE A 100 3.11 -35.18 -2.86
N LYS A 101 3.41 -34.55 -4.00
CA LYS A 101 4.69 -33.88 -4.28
C LYS A 101 4.92 -32.69 -3.34
N THR A 102 6.12 -32.64 -2.77
CA THR A 102 6.60 -31.55 -1.92
C THR A 102 8.09 -31.37 -2.11
N ASP A 103 8.53 -30.12 -2.21
CA ASP A 103 9.94 -29.74 -2.29
C ASP A 103 10.51 -29.35 -0.91
N GLU A 104 9.70 -29.47 0.14
CA GLU A 104 10.10 -29.14 1.50
C GLU A 104 11.12 -30.13 2.06
N SER A 105 12.10 -29.61 2.79
CA SER A 105 13.11 -30.40 3.48
C SER A 105 12.70 -30.67 4.94
N GLY A 106 12.74 -31.93 5.36
CA GLY A 106 12.48 -32.34 6.75
C GLY A 106 11.04 -32.84 6.96
N THR A 107 10.91 -33.88 7.77
CA THR A 107 9.66 -34.64 7.93
C THR A 107 8.48 -33.78 8.39
N ARG A 108 8.71 -32.81 9.29
CA ARG A 108 7.68 -31.87 9.78
C ARG A 108 7.16 -30.95 8.67
N HIS A 109 8.04 -30.30 7.92
CA HIS A 109 7.65 -29.40 6.82
C HIS A 109 7.00 -30.18 5.67
N GLN A 110 7.51 -31.38 5.35
CA GLN A 110 6.88 -32.27 4.37
C GLN A 110 5.47 -32.67 4.78
N ALA A 111 5.26 -33.07 6.04
CA ALA A 111 3.94 -33.39 6.56
C ALA A 111 3.01 -32.16 6.52
N ALA A 112 3.48 -30.99 6.96
CA ALA A 112 2.71 -29.75 6.95
C ALA A 112 2.22 -29.38 5.55
N HIS A 113 3.13 -29.37 4.58
CA HIS A 113 2.81 -29.02 3.20
C HIS A 113 1.86 -30.04 2.55
N ARG A 114 2.08 -31.35 2.77
CA ARG A 114 1.19 -32.39 2.24
C ARG A 114 -0.21 -32.30 2.84
N ILE A 115 -0.34 -32.06 4.15
CA ILE A 115 -1.64 -31.84 4.80
C ILE A 115 -2.34 -30.61 4.22
N ALA A 116 -1.62 -29.50 4.03
CA ALA A 116 -2.17 -28.29 3.44
C ALA A 116 -2.68 -28.52 2.00
N LYS A 117 -1.97 -29.33 1.19
CA LYS A 117 -2.41 -29.73 -0.16
C LYS A 117 -3.59 -30.69 -0.13
N GLN A 118 -3.52 -31.75 0.68
CA GLN A 118 -4.50 -32.82 0.71
C GLN A 118 -5.84 -32.37 1.28
N LYS A 119 -5.81 -31.53 2.32
CA LYS A 119 -6.99 -31.15 3.09
C LYS A 119 -7.41 -29.70 2.90
N GLY A 120 -6.53 -28.87 2.31
CA GLY A 120 -6.79 -27.45 2.14
C GLY A 120 -6.77 -26.67 3.45
N ASN A 121 -6.35 -27.26 4.57
CA ASN A 121 -6.21 -26.56 5.86
C ASN A 121 -5.03 -25.59 5.87
N LEU A 122 -5.10 -24.60 6.77
CA LEU A 122 -3.95 -23.76 7.07
C LEU A 122 -3.07 -24.50 8.07
N VAL A 123 -1.81 -24.75 7.70
CA VAL A 123 -0.85 -25.48 8.54
C VAL A 123 0.36 -24.61 8.79
N ILE A 124 0.78 -24.51 10.04
CA ILE A 124 1.93 -23.71 10.48
C ILE A 124 2.99 -24.68 10.96
N ALA A 125 4.20 -24.55 10.43
CA ALA A 125 5.38 -25.27 10.88
C ALA A 125 6.38 -24.28 11.48
N VAL A 126 6.82 -24.56 12.70
CA VAL A 126 7.91 -23.84 13.37
C VAL A 126 9.14 -24.75 13.35
N SER A 127 10.20 -24.29 12.69
CA SER A 127 11.45 -25.01 12.62
C SER A 127 12.34 -24.67 13.80
N GLU A 128 12.58 -25.66 14.65
CA GLU A 128 13.61 -25.67 15.70
C GLU A 128 15.00 -25.21 15.21
N ARG A 129 15.53 -25.81 14.14
CA ARG A 129 16.92 -25.56 13.70
C ARG A 129 17.13 -24.22 13.00
N ARG A 130 16.20 -23.87 12.10
CA ARG A 130 16.29 -22.66 11.26
C ARG A 130 15.66 -21.43 11.91
N ASN A 131 15.00 -21.59 13.05
CA ASN A 131 14.25 -20.53 13.71
C ASN A 131 13.26 -19.82 12.78
N LYS A 132 12.62 -20.56 11.85
CA LYS A 132 11.69 -20.02 10.84
C LYS A 132 10.27 -20.54 11.06
N ILE A 133 9.31 -19.67 10.82
CA ILE A 133 7.88 -19.98 10.84
C ILE A 133 7.40 -20.02 9.39
N THR A 134 6.85 -21.16 8.97
CA THR A 134 6.35 -21.35 7.61
C THR A 134 4.88 -21.75 7.65
N VAL A 135 4.07 -21.10 6.83
CA VAL A 135 2.64 -21.34 6.69
C VAL A 135 2.35 -21.96 5.33
N TYR A 136 1.50 -22.97 5.34
CA TYR A 136 1.05 -23.70 4.16
C TYR A 136 -0.47 -23.63 4.02
N LYS A 137 -0.97 -23.39 2.81
CA LYS A 137 -2.39 -23.41 2.46
C LYS A 137 -2.57 -23.86 1.01
N GLY A 138 -2.93 -25.12 0.78
CA GLY A 138 -2.88 -25.70 -0.58
C GLY A 138 -1.45 -25.64 -1.13
N ASP A 139 -1.29 -25.09 -2.34
CA ASP A 139 0.02 -24.82 -2.96
C ASP A 139 0.69 -23.52 -2.47
N PHE A 140 0.01 -22.72 -1.63
CA PHE A 140 0.57 -21.47 -1.11
C PHE A 140 1.51 -21.77 0.07
N ILE A 141 2.73 -21.26 -0.03
CA ILE A 141 3.77 -21.35 0.99
C ILE A 141 4.23 -19.93 1.32
N TYR A 142 4.27 -19.61 2.61
CA TYR A 142 4.75 -18.31 3.09
C TYR A 142 5.62 -18.48 4.32
N SER A 143 6.84 -17.97 4.28
CA SER A 143 7.70 -17.86 5.47
C SER A 143 7.50 -16.49 6.07
N LEU A 144 7.12 -16.43 7.35
CA LEU A 144 7.09 -15.15 8.07
C LEU A 144 8.49 -14.55 8.09
N ASN A 145 8.56 -13.23 7.93
CA ASN A 145 9.79 -12.49 8.11
C ASN A 145 10.11 -12.34 9.60
N GLU A 146 11.39 -12.25 9.91
CA GLU A 146 11.85 -11.88 11.24
C GLU A 146 11.41 -10.45 11.57
N LEU A 147 10.96 -10.23 12.80
CA LEU A 147 10.43 -8.93 13.25
C LEU A 147 11.47 -7.81 13.07
N SER A 148 12.73 -8.07 13.42
CA SER A 148 13.84 -7.13 13.25
C SER A 148 14.04 -6.74 11.79
N ASN A 149 14.02 -7.71 10.87
CA ASN A 149 14.16 -7.46 9.44
C ASN A 149 12.99 -6.64 8.88
N LEU A 150 11.76 -6.91 9.32
CA LEU A 150 10.59 -6.10 8.93
C LEU A 150 10.69 -4.66 9.41
N LEU A 151 11.14 -4.45 10.65
CA LEU A 151 11.35 -3.10 11.19
C LEU A 151 12.42 -2.33 10.39
N VAL A 152 13.54 -2.98 10.05
CA VAL A 152 14.58 -2.37 9.20
C VAL A 152 14.02 -2.00 7.83
N LYS A 153 13.34 -2.93 7.14
CA LYS A 153 12.73 -2.65 5.82
C LYS A 153 11.69 -1.54 5.89
N SER A 154 10.86 -1.53 6.93
CA SER A 154 9.85 -0.48 7.14
C SER A 154 10.49 0.89 7.36
N SER A 155 11.57 0.94 8.14
CA SER A 155 12.35 2.18 8.34
C SER A 155 12.96 2.67 7.03
N GLN A 156 13.54 1.77 6.23
CA GLN A 156 14.10 2.12 4.92
C GLN A 156 13.02 2.65 3.95
N ALA A 157 11.85 2.03 3.96
CA ALA A 157 10.71 2.45 3.16
C ALA A 157 10.19 3.84 3.59
N ILE A 158 10.13 4.13 4.89
CA ILE A 158 9.80 5.47 5.40
C ILE A 158 10.81 6.51 4.90
N THR A 159 12.11 6.25 5.04
CA THR A 159 13.15 7.17 4.55
C THR A 159 13.03 7.42 3.03
N ALA A 160 12.68 6.39 2.25
CA ALA A 160 12.42 6.55 0.83
C ALA A 160 11.16 7.39 0.56
N LEU A 161 10.06 7.17 1.29
CA LEU A 161 8.85 7.99 1.20
C LEU A 161 9.11 9.45 1.54
N GLU A 162 9.87 9.75 2.59
CA GLU A 162 10.28 11.11 2.96
C GLU A 162 11.07 11.76 1.82
N LYS A 163 12.05 11.04 1.26
CA LYS A 163 12.83 11.53 0.11
C LYS A 163 11.95 11.82 -1.10
N TYR A 164 10.99 10.95 -1.41
CA TYR A 164 10.06 11.18 -2.50
C TYR A 164 9.12 12.36 -2.20
N SER A 165 8.64 12.50 -0.97
CA SER A 165 7.82 13.64 -0.52
C SER A 165 8.55 14.97 -0.69
N LEU A 166 9.82 15.04 -0.27
CA LEU A 166 10.66 16.23 -0.45
C LEU A 166 10.89 16.54 -1.93
N GLY A 167 11.10 15.52 -2.77
CA GLY A 167 11.23 15.72 -4.21
C GLY A 167 9.94 16.23 -4.86
N ILE A 168 8.78 15.75 -4.42
CA ILE A 168 7.46 16.27 -4.83
C ILE A 168 7.30 17.74 -4.42
N GLU A 169 7.65 18.10 -3.19
CA GLU A 169 7.55 19.47 -2.70
C GLU A 169 8.44 20.44 -3.49
N LYS A 170 9.69 20.04 -3.76
CA LYS A 170 10.58 20.81 -4.65
C LYS A 170 10.02 20.92 -6.07
N GLY A 171 9.51 19.82 -6.60
CA GLY A 171 8.86 19.79 -7.91
C GLY A 171 7.70 20.77 -8.00
N TRP A 172 6.82 20.83 -6.99
CA TRP A 172 5.74 21.80 -6.92
C TRP A 172 6.22 23.25 -6.83
N THR A 173 7.25 23.53 -6.04
CA THR A 173 7.83 24.88 -5.96
C THR A 173 8.33 25.33 -7.33
N ASN A 174 9.09 24.48 -8.01
CA ASN A 174 9.62 24.76 -9.35
C ASN A 174 8.48 24.94 -10.37
N LEU A 175 7.52 24.01 -10.38
CA LEU A 175 6.37 24.05 -11.28
C LEU A 175 5.55 25.32 -11.07
N SER A 176 5.35 25.74 -9.82
CA SER A 176 4.65 26.99 -9.50
C SER A 176 5.39 28.22 -10.06
N VAL A 177 6.73 28.25 -9.99
CA VAL A 177 7.50 29.35 -10.59
C VAL A 177 7.31 29.40 -12.11
N LEU A 178 7.42 28.24 -12.76
CA LEU A 178 7.25 28.09 -14.21
C LEU A 178 5.81 28.39 -14.67
N GLU A 179 4.80 28.00 -13.90
CA GLU A 179 3.39 28.30 -14.17
C GLU A 179 3.14 29.81 -14.19
N PHE A 180 3.75 30.53 -13.25
CA PHE A 180 3.64 31.99 -13.14
C PHE A 180 4.36 32.72 -14.28
N ASP A 181 5.47 32.18 -14.77
CA ASP A 181 6.18 32.74 -15.91
C ASP A 181 5.67 32.21 -17.26
N ASN A 182 4.69 31.30 -17.25
CA ASN A 182 4.15 30.63 -18.43
C ASN A 182 5.24 29.89 -19.25
N MET A 183 6.14 29.21 -18.55
CA MET A 183 7.30 28.49 -19.10
C MET A 183 7.33 27.00 -18.73
N VAL A 184 6.20 26.43 -18.30
CA VAL A 184 6.13 25.00 -17.95
C VAL A 184 6.33 24.16 -19.21
N THR A 185 7.21 23.16 -19.14
CA THR A 185 7.36 22.14 -20.19
C THR A 185 6.69 20.83 -19.77
N LEU A 186 6.47 19.95 -20.75
CA LEU A 186 5.97 18.60 -20.48
C LEU A 186 6.95 17.80 -19.61
N TYR A 187 8.26 18.02 -19.79
CA TYR A 187 9.30 17.42 -18.95
C TYR A 187 9.11 17.74 -17.47
N ASP A 188 8.90 19.02 -17.12
CA ASP A 188 8.73 19.47 -15.73
C ASP A 188 7.57 18.73 -15.05
N VAL A 189 6.46 18.55 -15.77
CA VAL A 189 5.27 17.86 -15.26
C VAL A 189 5.51 16.36 -15.08
N VAL A 190 6.17 15.73 -16.06
CA VAL A 190 6.52 14.30 -16.00
C VAL A 190 7.41 14.02 -14.80
N GLU A 191 8.38 14.88 -14.49
CA GLU A 191 9.24 14.71 -13.30
C GLU A 191 8.43 14.68 -12.00
N VAL A 192 7.49 15.61 -11.80
CA VAL A 192 6.66 15.65 -10.59
C VAL A 192 5.75 14.42 -10.52
N ILE A 193 5.15 14.01 -11.64
CA ILE A 193 4.30 12.81 -11.70
C ILE A 193 5.11 11.55 -11.40
N ARG A 194 6.34 11.43 -11.92
CA ARG A 194 7.25 10.31 -11.66
C ARG A 194 7.52 10.18 -10.16
N MET A 195 7.77 11.30 -9.49
CA MET A 195 8.00 11.33 -8.04
C MET A 195 6.77 10.86 -7.24
N TYR A 196 5.56 11.26 -7.64
CA TYR A 196 4.33 10.70 -7.08
C TYR A 196 4.17 9.21 -7.33
N GLY A 197 4.47 8.73 -8.55
CA GLY A 197 4.45 7.30 -8.87
C GLY A 197 5.36 6.48 -7.97
N LEU A 198 6.61 6.93 -7.78
CA LEU A 198 7.58 6.30 -6.89
C LEU A 198 7.12 6.32 -5.42
N LEU A 199 6.53 7.43 -4.96
CA LEU A 199 5.93 7.54 -3.63
C LEU A 199 4.83 6.48 -3.43
N PHE A 200 3.89 6.36 -4.38
CA PHE A 200 2.81 5.36 -4.27
C PHE A 200 3.33 3.93 -4.30
N LYS A 201 4.37 3.63 -5.09
CA LYS A 201 5.00 2.30 -5.08
C LYS A 201 5.67 1.95 -3.76
N MET A 202 6.35 2.90 -3.15
CA MET A 202 6.92 2.67 -1.82
C MET A 202 5.82 2.54 -0.75
N SER A 203 4.73 3.30 -0.88
CA SER A 203 3.55 3.21 -0.01
C SER A 203 2.90 1.83 -0.06
N GLU A 204 2.70 1.26 -1.26
CA GLU A 204 2.19 -0.11 -1.42
C GLU A 204 3.06 -1.15 -0.70
N GLU A 205 4.39 -1.06 -0.88
CA GLU A 205 5.36 -1.95 -0.26
C GLU A 205 5.36 -1.83 1.28
N LEU A 206 5.29 -0.62 1.80
CA LEU A 206 5.25 -0.36 3.23
C LEU A 206 3.95 -0.86 3.89
N LEU A 207 2.81 -0.74 3.21
CA LEU A 207 1.53 -1.25 3.73
C LEU A 207 1.56 -2.77 3.91
N ASP A 208 2.24 -3.49 3.01
CA ASP A 208 2.44 -4.94 3.15
C ASP A 208 3.31 -5.27 4.38
N TYR A 209 4.40 -4.52 4.61
CA TYR A 209 5.23 -4.68 5.81
C TYR A 209 4.46 -4.38 7.09
N MET A 210 3.66 -3.31 7.10
CA MET A 210 2.83 -2.93 8.25
C MET A 210 1.76 -3.98 8.58
N ALA A 211 1.16 -4.61 7.55
CA ALA A 211 0.21 -5.69 7.75
C ALA A 211 0.85 -6.89 8.47
N GLU A 212 2.07 -7.27 8.09
CA GLU A 212 2.81 -8.34 8.76
C GLU A 212 3.30 -7.94 10.17
N LEU A 213 3.68 -6.68 10.38
CA LEU A 213 4.11 -6.15 11.68
C LEU A 213 2.98 -6.06 12.72
N GLY A 214 1.72 -5.98 12.30
CA GLY A 214 0.59 -5.92 13.23
C GLY A 214 0.70 -4.77 14.22
N VAL A 215 0.63 -5.04 15.53
CA VAL A 215 0.69 -3.99 16.56
C VAL A 215 2.05 -3.27 16.63
N GLU A 216 3.13 -3.93 16.20
CA GLU A 216 4.48 -3.36 16.18
C GLU A 216 4.64 -2.28 15.10
N SER A 217 3.70 -2.19 14.16
CA SER A 217 3.72 -1.16 13.10
C SER A 217 3.28 0.23 13.59
N ARG A 218 2.93 0.40 14.87
CA ARG A 218 2.28 1.62 15.39
C ARG A 218 3.03 2.91 15.06
N LEU A 219 4.34 2.94 15.32
CA LEU A 219 5.16 4.14 15.07
C LEU A 219 5.38 4.40 13.58
N VAL A 220 5.54 3.33 12.79
CA VAL A 220 5.68 3.40 11.33
C VAL A 220 4.38 3.95 10.71
N LYS A 221 3.23 3.52 11.22
CA LYS A 221 1.91 3.97 10.76
C LYS A 221 1.72 5.47 10.91
N ILE A 222 2.10 6.04 12.06
CA ILE A 222 1.97 7.47 12.33
C ILE A 222 2.80 8.28 11.33
N GLN A 223 4.06 7.91 11.12
CA GLN A 223 4.94 8.56 10.14
C GLN A 223 4.40 8.45 8.72
N TYR A 224 3.92 7.26 8.35
CA TYR A 224 3.31 7.03 7.04
C TYR A 224 2.08 7.93 6.80
N GLU A 225 1.18 8.02 7.78
CA GLU A 225 -0.04 8.85 7.68
C GLU A 225 0.31 10.34 7.53
N GLU A 226 1.35 10.81 8.22
CA GLU A 226 1.84 12.18 8.11
C GLU A 226 2.42 12.47 6.72
N ILE A 227 3.30 11.60 6.20
CA ILE A 227 3.94 11.78 4.89
C ILE A 227 2.90 11.73 3.75
N MET A 228 1.93 10.83 3.86
CA MET A 228 0.91 10.63 2.82
C MET A 228 -0.24 11.64 2.88
N LEU A 229 -0.28 12.50 3.91
CA LEU A 229 -1.32 13.50 4.08
C LEU A 229 -1.45 14.38 2.84
N ASN A 230 -2.67 14.48 2.31
CA ASN A 230 -3.03 15.25 1.11
C ASN A 230 -2.32 14.85 -0.21
N LYS A 231 -1.43 13.85 -0.22
CA LYS A 231 -0.66 13.49 -1.43
C LYS A 231 -1.58 12.99 -2.55
N ASN A 232 -2.67 12.31 -2.23
CA ASN A 232 -3.65 11.83 -3.21
C ASN A 232 -4.39 13.00 -3.89
N GLU A 233 -4.84 13.96 -3.08
CA GLU A 233 -5.58 15.14 -3.51
C GLU A 233 -4.69 16.05 -4.37
N SER A 234 -3.46 16.32 -3.93
CA SER A 234 -2.48 17.10 -4.70
C SER A 234 -2.13 16.42 -6.02
N PHE A 235 -1.94 15.10 -6.03
CA PHE A 235 -1.68 14.36 -7.27
C PHE A 235 -2.85 14.46 -8.25
N LEU A 236 -4.09 14.32 -7.78
CA LEU A 236 -5.27 14.47 -8.61
C LEU A 236 -5.36 15.88 -9.20
N ALA A 237 -5.02 16.92 -8.43
CA ALA A 237 -4.98 18.30 -8.92
C ALA A 237 -3.93 18.49 -10.04
N LEU A 238 -2.71 17.97 -9.85
CA LEU A 238 -1.65 17.96 -10.87
C LEU A 238 -2.13 17.30 -12.17
N ILE A 239 -2.74 16.13 -12.07
CA ILE A 239 -3.25 15.42 -13.24
C ILE A 239 -4.37 16.22 -13.93
N LYS A 240 -5.27 16.87 -13.18
CA LYS A 240 -6.32 17.72 -13.78
C LYS A 240 -5.74 18.93 -14.51
N ASP A 241 -4.65 19.49 -14.01
CA ASP A 241 -3.97 20.62 -14.63
C ASP A 241 -3.38 20.29 -15.99
N TYR A 242 -2.77 19.10 -16.13
CA TYR A 242 -1.94 18.80 -17.29
C TYR A 242 -2.41 17.63 -18.16
N LYS A 243 -3.45 16.88 -17.79
CA LYS A 243 -3.97 15.84 -18.71
C LYS A 243 -4.51 16.45 -20.02
N MET A 244 -4.47 15.68 -21.10
CA MET A 244 -5.12 16.08 -22.35
C MET A 244 -6.66 16.15 -22.23
N GLU A 245 -7.27 16.91 -23.12
CA GLU A 245 -8.74 16.99 -23.22
C GLU A 245 -9.30 15.63 -23.68
N GLY A 246 -10.40 15.16 -23.06
CA GLY A 246 -10.95 13.82 -23.28
C GLY A 246 -10.53 12.76 -22.24
N GLU A 247 -9.35 12.92 -21.61
CA GLU A 247 -8.90 11.98 -20.58
C GLU A 247 -9.65 12.14 -19.25
N LYS A 248 -9.88 11.05 -18.52
CA LYS A 248 -10.49 11.09 -17.18
C LYS A 248 -9.40 11.08 -16.12
N ALA A 249 -9.33 12.12 -15.29
CA ALA A 249 -8.29 12.28 -14.28
C ALA A 249 -8.14 11.05 -13.35
N ASP A 250 -9.25 10.48 -12.90
CA ASP A 250 -9.22 9.30 -12.03
C ASP A 250 -8.59 8.07 -12.71
N LYS A 251 -8.83 7.89 -14.02
CA LYS A 251 -8.21 6.81 -14.80
C LYS A 251 -6.72 7.03 -14.99
N VAL A 252 -6.32 8.27 -15.27
CA VAL A 252 -4.90 8.64 -15.39
C VAL A 252 -4.18 8.35 -14.07
N VAL A 253 -4.75 8.76 -12.93
CA VAL A 253 -4.21 8.46 -11.59
C VAL A 253 -4.08 6.95 -11.36
N GLU A 254 -5.11 6.17 -11.68
CA GLU A 254 -5.08 4.71 -11.56
C GLU A 254 -3.99 4.08 -12.43
N ASN A 255 -3.87 4.53 -13.68
CA ASN A 255 -2.87 4.01 -14.63
C ASN A 255 -1.45 4.31 -14.17
N ILE A 256 -1.15 5.54 -13.72
CA ILE A 256 0.17 5.88 -13.18
C ILE A 256 0.50 5.03 -11.95
N ARG A 257 -0.47 4.79 -11.05
CA ARG A 257 -0.26 3.93 -9.87
C ARG A 257 0.02 2.47 -10.24
N ASN A 258 -0.43 2.02 -11.40
CA ASN A 258 -0.24 0.64 -11.83
C ASN A 258 1.14 0.39 -12.47
N LEU A 259 1.86 1.43 -12.91
CA LEU A 259 3.19 1.31 -13.50
C LEU A 259 4.21 0.72 -12.52
N THR A 260 5.14 -0.12 -12.97
CA THR A 260 6.26 -0.56 -12.15
C THR A 260 7.28 0.56 -11.90
N LYS A 261 8.24 0.32 -11.00
CA LYS A 261 9.32 1.30 -10.74
C LYS A 261 10.11 1.58 -12.02
N GLU A 262 10.36 0.54 -12.82
CA GLU A 262 11.08 0.63 -14.10
C GLU A 262 10.27 1.40 -15.14
N GLU A 263 8.99 1.07 -15.29
CA GLU A 263 8.08 1.75 -16.23
C GLU A 263 7.90 3.25 -15.91
N LEU A 264 8.03 3.65 -14.65
CA LEU A 264 7.98 5.06 -14.23
C LEU A 264 9.20 5.87 -14.70
N PHE A 265 10.36 5.23 -14.92
CA PHE A 265 11.56 5.92 -15.43
C PHE A 265 11.57 6.06 -16.96
N GLU A 266 10.59 5.46 -17.64
CA GLU A 266 10.36 5.64 -19.06
C GLU A 266 9.32 6.73 -19.27
N ASP A 267 9.77 7.95 -19.60
CA ASP A 267 8.91 9.13 -19.71
C ASP A 267 7.74 8.96 -20.69
N GLU A 268 7.95 8.19 -21.75
CA GLU A 268 6.93 7.83 -22.73
C GLU A 268 5.69 7.19 -22.09
N ASN A 269 5.85 6.37 -21.06
CA ASN A 269 4.73 5.73 -20.36
C ASN A 269 3.85 6.78 -19.66
N ILE A 270 4.47 7.74 -18.97
CA ILE A 270 3.76 8.80 -18.25
C ILE A 270 3.07 9.73 -19.25
N VAL A 271 3.78 10.14 -20.30
CA VAL A 271 3.27 11.01 -21.36
C VAL A 271 2.06 10.40 -22.07
N ASN A 272 2.14 9.13 -22.46
CA ASN A 272 1.04 8.41 -23.10
C ASN A 272 -0.18 8.29 -22.16
N ILE A 273 0.04 8.05 -20.86
CA ILE A 273 -1.04 7.98 -19.87
C ILE A 273 -1.73 9.34 -19.66
N LEU A 274 -1.00 10.46 -19.81
CA LEU A 274 -1.58 11.81 -19.79
C LEU A 274 -2.41 12.14 -21.04
N GLY A 275 -2.31 11.33 -22.10
CA GLY A 275 -3.00 11.52 -23.37
C GLY A 275 -2.19 12.29 -24.42
N TYR A 276 -0.88 12.47 -24.19
CA TYR A 276 0.04 13.05 -25.16
C TYR A 276 0.76 11.94 -25.94
N ASN A 277 1.31 12.27 -27.11
CA ASN A 277 2.05 11.33 -27.94
C ASN A 277 3.40 11.94 -28.32
N LEU A 278 4.50 11.31 -27.91
CA LEU A 278 5.86 11.82 -28.17
C LEU A 278 6.25 11.86 -29.66
N LYS A 279 5.44 11.27 -30.54
CA LYS A 279 5.60 11.46 -32.00
C LYS A 279 5.12 12.83 -32.48
N ASP A 280 4.25 13.47 -31.71
CA ASP A 280 3.56 14.70 -32.06
C ASP A 280 4.03 15.90 -31.22
N ILE A 281 4.50 15.66 -29.98
CA ILE A 281 4.94 16.68 -29.02
C ILE A 281 6.33 16.35 -28.44
N SER A 282 7.18 17.37 -28.31
CA SER A 282 8.46 17.25 -27.61
C SER A 282 8.28 17.37 -26.10
N LEU A 283 9.16 16.74 -25.31
CA LEU A 283 9.21 16.96 -23.86
C LEU A 283 9.51 18.42 -23.49
N ASP A 284 10.24 19.13 -24.35
CA ASP A 284 10.58 20.55 -24.18
C ASP A 284 9.44 21.49 -24.63
N GLU A 285 8.32 20.96 -25.12
CA GLU A 285 7.20 21.77 -25.56
C GLU A 285 6.50 22.42 -24.36
N GLY A 286 6.18 23.72 -24.52
CA GLY A 286 5.49 24.49 -23.49
C GLY A 286 4.03 24.04 -23.33
N ILE A 287 3.63 23.74 -22.11
CA ILE A 287 2.26 23.36 -21.76
C ILE A 287 1.68 24.30 -20.71
N LYS A 288 0.35 24.41 -20.71
CA LYS A 288 -0.37 25.31 -19.79
C LYS A 288 -1.09 24.53 -18.71
N SER A 289 -0.91 24.98 -17.47
CA SER A 289 -1.69 24.52 -16.32
C SER A 289 -3.11 25.10 -16.36
N ARG A 290 -4.12 24.26 -16.11
CA ARG A 290 -5.53 24.70 -16.00
C ARG A 290 -5.85 25.41 -14.68
N GLY A 291 -4.98 25.32 -13.67
CA GLY A 291 -5.09 26.04 -12.40
C GLY A 291 -5.90 25.36 -11.28
N TYR A 292 -6.21 24.08 -11.39
CA TYR A 292 -6.79 23.25 -10.33
C TYR A 292 -5.91 23.23 -9.08
N SER A 293 -4.61 22.98 -9.21
CA SER A 293 -3.66 22.99 -8.09
C SER A 293 -3.63 24.36 -7.40
N LEU A 294 -3.39 25.43 -8.16
CA LEU A 294 -3.40 26.81 -7.69
C LEU A 294 -4.67 27.15 -6.91
N LEU A 295 -5.85 26.88 -7.48
CA LEU A 295 -7.11 27.17 -6.82
C LEU A 295 -7.37 26.25 -5.61
N SER A 296 -6.95 24.99 -5.65
CA SER A 296 -7.13 24.06 -4.52
C SER A 296 -6.37 24.50 -3.26
N SER A 297 -5.34 25.33 -3.40
CA SER A 297 -4.62 25.92 -2.27
C SER A 297 -5.41 27.03 -1.54
N ILE A 298 -6.49 27.53 -2.16
CA ILE A 298 -7.31 28.59 -1.60
C ILE A 298 -8.37 27.98 -0.67
N ASN A 299 -8.33 28.34 0.61
CA ASN A 299 -9.36 27.93 1.56
C ASN A 299 -10.72 28.53 1.21
N LYS A 300 -11.81 27.88 1.64
CA LYS A 300 -13.21 28.36 1.51
C LYS A 300 -13.75 28.44 0.08
N ILE A 301 -13.14 27.72 -0.88
CA ILE A 301 -13.76 27.41 -2.16
C ILE A 301 -13.99 25.91 -2.30
N THR A 302 -15.06 25.52 -2.97
CA THR A 302 -15.42 24.11 -3.17
C THR A 302 -14.85 23.56 -4.47
N LYS A 303 -14.75 22.22 -4.61
CA LYS A 303 -14.35 21.58 -5.87
C LYS A 303 -15.20 22.04 -7.06
N LYS A 304 -16.51 22.24 -6.85
CA LYS A 304 -17.42 22.77 -7.87
C LYS A 304 -17.07 24.20 -8.28
N ASP A 305 -16.66 25.05 -7.33
CA ASP A 305 -16.21 26.40 -7.66
C ASP A 305 -14.93 26.35 -8.51
N ILE A 306 -13.99 25.46 -8.17
CA ILE A 306 -12.75 25.26 -8.94
C ILE A 306 -13.08 24.80 -10.37
N ASP A 307 -13.95 23.80 -10.54
CA ASP A 307 -14.36 23.31 -11.86
C ASP A 307 -15.01 24.44 -12.70
N LEU A 308 -15.80 25.32 -12.08
CA LEU A 308 -16.41 26.49 -12.75
C LEU A 308 -15.37 27.54 -13.17
N ILE A 309 -14.42 27.88 -12.29
CA ILE A 309 -13.38 28.89 -12.57
C ILE A 309 -12.45 28.40 -13.68
N THR A 310 -11.95 27.17 -13.56
CA THR A 310 -11.06 26.56 -14.56
C THR A 310 -11.75 26.37 -15.91
N GLY A 311 -13.05 26.07 -15.93
CA GLY A 311 -13.84 25.97 -17.16
C GLY A 311 -13.97 27.29 -17.94
N GLU A 312 -14.08 28.43 -17.25
CA GLU A 312 -14.22 29.75 -17.90
C GLU A 312 -12.87 30.40 -18.22
N LEU A 313 -11.89 30.31 -17.31
CA LEU A 313 -10.60 31.02 -17.44
C LEU A 313 -9.53 30.19 -18.16
N GLN A 314 -9.71 28.87 -18.24
CA GLN A 314 -8.93 27.90 -19.06
C GLN A 314 -7.45 27.69 -18.70
N ASP A 315 -6.72 28.72 -18.25
CA ASP A 315 -5.32 28.59 -17.83
C ASP A 315 -4.95 29.48 -16.63
N VAL A 316 -3.83 29.14 -15.97
CA VAL A 316 -3.31 29.86 -14.79
C VAL A 316 -3.06 31.34 -15.06
N GLN A 317 -2.59 31.72 -16.25
CA GLN A 317 -2.30 33.12 -16.57
C GLN A 317 -3.59 33.95 -16.57
N MET A 318 -4.64 33.43 -17.20
CA MET A 318 -5.96 34.06 -17.20
C MET A 318 -6.58 34.10 -15.80
N ILE A 319 -6.37 33.07 -14.99
CA ILE A 319 -6.80 33.06 -13.58
C ILE A 319 -6.10 34.16 -12.78
N LEU A 320 -4.78 34.32 -12.94
CA LEU A 320 -4.00 35.33 -12.21
C LEU A 320 -4.31 36.76 -12.63
N LEU A 321 -4.68 36.99 -13.90
CA LEU A 321 -5.06 38.31 -14.42
C LEU A 321 -6.53 38.68 -14.18
N ALA A 322 -7.36 37.72 -13.75
CA ALA A 322 -8.79 37.94 -13.60
C ALA A 322 -9.12 38.94 -12.47
N THR A 323 -9.91 39.96 -12.81
CA THR A 323 -10.45 40.90 -11.81
C THR A 323 -11.57 40.25 -10.99
N PRO A 324 -11.87 40.75 -9.78
CA PRO A 324 -12.99 40.27 -8.97
C PRO A 324 -14.33 40.28 -9.71
N GLU A 325 -14.54 41.26 -10.60
CA GLU A 325 -15.74 41.39 -11.42
C GLU A 325 -15.83 40.28 -12.47
N ARG A 326 -14.72 39.96 -13.14
CA ARG A 326 -14.67 38.88 -14.13
C ARG A 326 -14.97 37.53 -13.50
N ILE A 327 -14.41 37.26 -12.31
CA ILE A 327 -14.68 36.01 -11.58
C ILE A 327 -16.16 35.98 -11.10
N ALA A 328 -16.73 37.11 -10.70
CA ALA A 328 -18.14 37.19 -10.28
C ALA A 328 -19.15 36.97 -11.42
N GLN A 329 -18.74 37.16 -12.68
CA GLN A 329 -19.59 36.86 -13.85
C GLN A 329 -19.80 35.36 -14.06
N ILE A 330 -18.96 34.51 -13.47
CA ILE A 330 -19.06 33.05 -13.60
C ILE A 330 -20.29 32.56 -12.85
N LYS A 331 -21.22 31.94 -13.59
CA LYS A 331 -22.49 31.46 -13.04
C LYS A 331 -22.24 30.47 -11.89
N GLY A 332 -22.69 30.84 -10.69
CA GLY A 332 -22.55 30.03 -9.47
C GLY A 332 -21.48 30.52 -8.50
N ILE A 333 -20.70 31.54 -8.86
CA ILE A 333 -19.72 32.18 -7.99
C ILE A 333 -20.29 33.48 -7.43
N SER A 334 -20.30 33.62 -6.11
CA SER A 334 -20.77 34.86 -5.47
C SER A 334 -19.68 35.94 -5.48
N LYS A 335 -20.09 37.21 -5.40
CA LYS A 335 -19.17 38.35 -5.26
C LYS A 335 -18.22 38.20 -4.07
N PHE A 336 -18.68 37.64 -2.96
CA PHE A 336 -17.84 37.36 -1.81
C PHE A 336 -16.74 36.33 -2.13
N LYS A 337 -17.08 35.24 -2.84
CA LYS A 337 -16.09 34.24 -3.27
C LYS A 337 -15.10 34.83 -4.28
N SER A 338 -15.56 35.65 -5.22
CA SER A 338 -14.69 36.25 -6.23
C SER A 338 -13.65 37.19 -5.61
N GLU A 339 -14.05 38.05 -4.67
CA GLU A 339 -13.12 38.91 -3.94
C GLU A 339 -12.12 38.09 -3.10
N HIS A 340 -12.59 37.01 -2.47
CA HIS A 340 -11.72 36.13 -1.67
C HIS A 340 -10.68 35.41 -2.54
N VAL A 341 -11.10 34.84 -3.67
CA VAL A 341 -10.20 34.19 -4.64
C VAL A 341 -9.17 35.19 -5.16
N HIS A 342 -9.60 36.36 -5.62
CA HIS A 342 -8.69 37.38 -6.14
C HIS A 342 -7.65 37.79 -5.09
N LYS A 343 -8.07 38.10 -3.85
CA LYS A 343 -7.15 38.43 -2.75
C LYS A 343 -6.17 37.30 -2.43
N ALA A 344 -6.62 36.04 -2.49
CA ALA A 344 -5.75 34.89 -2.27
C ALA A 344 -4.71 34.73 -3.37
N LEU A 345 -5.11 34.87 -4.64
CA LEU A 345 -4.20 34.84 -5.80
C LEU A 345 -3.15 35.95 -5.73
N THR A 346 -3.53 37.18 -5.36
CA THR A 346 -2.58 38.28 -5.18
C THR A 346 -1.52 37.96 -4.11
N ARG A 347 -1.93 37.37 -2.99
CA ARG A 347 -0.99 36.97 -1.93
C ARG A 347 -0.04 35.87 -2.39
N LEU A 348 -0.55 34.87 -3.12
CA LEU A 348 0.27 33.79 -3.68
C LEU A 348 1.30 34.33 -4.68
N LYS A 349 0.88 35.25 -5.55
CA LYS A 349 1.78 35.94 -6.49
C LYS A 349 2.92 36.66 -5.77
N ASN A 350 2.59 37.43 -4.73
CA ASN A 350 3.61 38.15 -3.96
C ASN A 350 4.56 37.20 -3.23
N LYS A 351 4.05 36.09 -2.69
CA LYS A 351 4.87 35.08 -2.02
C LYS A 351 5.86 34.42 -2.99
N ILE A 352 5.39 33.99 -4.16
CA ILE A 352 6.26 33.37 -5.17
C ILE A 352 7.30 34.37 -5.68
N ALA A 353 6.96 35.67 -5.79
CA ALA A 353 7.93 36.70 -6.14
C ALA A 353 9.02 36.88 -5.07
N LEU A 354 8.68 36.71 -3.78
CA LEU A 354 9.64 36.75 -2.67
C LEU A 354 10.52 35.50 -2.61
N ASP A 355 9.98 34.31 -2.91
CA ASP A 355 10.74 33.05 -2.94
C ASP A 355 11.75 33.00 -4.12
N ARG A 356 11.74 34.00 -5.02
CA ARG A 356 12.72 34.17 -6.12
C ARG A 356 13.96 34.99 -5.70
N GLU A 357 13.89 35.75 -4.61
CA GLU A 357 15.00 36.54 -4.05
C GLU A 357 15.76 35.74 -2.98
#